data_AF-A0A1F6WW84-F1
#
_entry.id   AF-A0A1F6WW84-F1
#
_cell.length_a   1.000
_cell.length_b   1.000
_cell.length_c   1.000
_cell.angle_alpha   90.00
_cell.angle_beta   90.00
_cell.angle_gamma   90.00
#
_symmetry.space_group_name_H-M   'P 1'
#
loop_
_entity.id
_entity.type
_entity.pdbx_description
1 polymer ?
#
loop_
_entity_poly.entity_id
_entity_poly.type
_entity_poly.pdbx_seq_one_letter_code
_entity_poly.pdbx_strand_id
1 'polypeptide(L)'
;MKICAITKSGSIIGGGYSNRTRATKFNPTGKVRKHPNLQKKKVFVPELNKSVNIEVSARGMRTMKKNGIYATLLKAGLIEAK
;
A
#
# COMPACT_ATOMS: atom_id res chain seq x y z
N MET A 1 -0.12 -6.42 -11.15
CA MET A 1 0.89 -5.62 -10.42
C MET A 1 0.43 -5.47 -8.98
N LYS A 2 1.30 -5.65 -7.98
CA LYS A 2 0.93 -5.53 -6.56
C LYS A 2 0.66 -4.07 -6.21
N ILE A 3 -0.61 -3.67 -6.12
CA ILE A 3 -1.06 -2.31 -5.87
C ILE A 3 -2.02 -2.33 -4.68
N CYS A 4 -1.85 -1.41 -3.73
CA CYS A 4 -2.79 -1.28 -2.62
C CYS A 4 -4.14 -0.71 -3.11
N ALA A 5 -5.24 -1.38 -2.77
CA ALA A 5 -6.58 -0.97 -3.18
C ALA A 5 -6.99 0.43 -2.69
N ILE A 6 -6.53 0.85 -1.51
CA ILE A 6 -6.90 2.15 -0.90
C ILE A 6 -5.97 3.28 -1.33
N THR A 7 -4.66 3.05 -1.22
CA THR A 7 -3.64 4.11 -1.39
C THR A 7 -3.00 4.12 -2.76
N LYS A 8 -3.38 3.18 -3.64
CA LYS A 8 -2.81 2.97 -4.99
C LYS A 8 -1.28 2.85 -4.99
N SER A 9 -0.67 2.53 -3.85
CA SER A 9 0.78 2.39 -3.73
C SER A 9 1.24 1.13 -4.48
N GLY A 10 2.10 1.31 -5.47
CA GLY A 10 2.68 0.24 -6.27
C GLY A 10 4.16 -0.02 -5.98
N SER A 11 4.74 -0.94 -6.74
CA SER A 11 6.18 -1.23 -6.69
C SER A 11 7.00 -0.16 -7.40
N ILE A 12 8.18 0.16 -6.86
CA ILE A 12 9.12 1.14 -7.43
C ILE A 12 10.43 0.43 -7.75
N ILE A 13 11.08 0.82 -8.84
CA ILE A 13 12.45 0.36 -9.17
C ILE A 13 13.42 1.34 -8.51
N GLY A 14 14.24 0.85 -7.59
CA GLY A 14 15.24 1.65 -6.90
C GLY A 14 16.63 1.05 -7.05
N GLY A 15 17.63 1.89 -7.24
CA GLY A 15 19.02 1.49 -7.06
C GLY A 15 19.39 1.41 -5.57
N GLY A 16 20.59 0.93 -5.30
CA GLY A 16 21.26 1.09 -4.01
C GLY A 16 22.62 1.72 -4.20
N TYR A 17 23.32 1.89 -3.09
CA TYR A 17 24.69 2.37 -3.05
C TYR A 17 25.52 1.38 -2.25
N SER A 18 26.72 1.05 -2.74
CA SER A 18 27.59 0.13 -2.00
C SER A 18 28.45 0.89 -1.00
N ASN A 19 28.70 0.28 0.16
CA ASN A 19 29.62 0.84 1.16
C ASN A 19 31.10 0.52 0.87
N ARG A 20 31.42 -0.05 -0.31
CA ARG A 20 32.78 -0.51 -0.65
C ARG A 20 33.73 0.62 -1.05
N THR A 21 33.20 1.73 -1.55
CA THR A 21 33.99 2.89 -1.99
C THR A 21 33.70 4.10 -1.11
N ARG A 22 34.67 5.03 -1.02
CA ARG A 22 34.51 6.31 -0.30
C ARG A 22 33.20 6.99 -0.74
N ALA A 23 32.44 7.52 0.22
CA ALA A 23 31.12 8.12 -0.03
C ALA A 23 31.14 9.25 -1.08
N THR A 24 32.30 9.84 -1.36
CA THR A 24 32.50 10.89 -2.36
C THR A 24 32.50 10.38 -3.82
N LYS A 25 32.56 9.06 -4.06
CA LYS A 25 32.55 8.46 -5.41
C LYS A 25 31.29 7.65 -5.64
N PHE A 26 30.45 8.08 -6.58
CA PHE A 26 29.19 7.41 -6.94
C PHE A 26 29.44 5.95 -7.36
N ASN A 27 28.93 5.00 -6.58
CA ASN A 27 29.06 3.56 -6.84
C ASN A 27 27.69 2.86 -6.68
N PRO A 28 26.85 2.91 -7.73
CA PRO A 28 25.51 2.39 -7.70
C PRO A 28 25.52 0.86 -7.70
N THR A 29 24.63 0.26 -6.92
CA THR A 29 24.30 -1.15 -7.10
C THR A 29 23.21 -1.32 -8.17
N GLY A 30 23.05 -2.54 -8.67
CA GLY A 30 22.01 -2.87 -9.65
C GLY A 30 20.60 -2.43 -9.19
N LYS A 31 19.75 -2.11 -10.16
CA LYS A 31 18.36 -1.69 -9.88
C LYS A 31 17.55 -2.89 -9.39
N VAL A 32 16.93 -2.77 -8.23
CA VAL A 32 16.08 -3.80 -7.63
C VAL A 32 14.65 -3.26 -7.48
N ARG A 33 13.67 -4.12 -7.69
CA ARG A 33 12.26 -3.78 -7.50
C ARG A 33 11.91 -3.83 -6.00
N LYS A 34 11.43 -2.72 -5.47
CA LYS A 34 10.91 -2.60 -4.10
C LYS A 34 9.40 -2.74 -4.12
N HIS A 35 8.86 -3.67 -3.35
CA HIS A 35 7.44 -3.97 -3.31
C HIS A 35 6.75 -3.33 -2.09
N PRO A 36 5.48 -2.90 -2.22
CA PRO A 36 4.70 -2.47 -1.07
C PRO A 36 4.38 -3.66 -0.16
N ASN A 37 4.36 -3.43 1.16
CA ASN A 37 3.95 -4.42 2.16
C ASN A 37 2.42 -4.60 2.13
N LEU A 38 1.95 -5.44 1.20
CA LEU A 38 0.55 -5.78 1.03
C LEU A 38 0.15 -6.97 1.92
N GLN A 39 -1.00 -6.86 2.56
CA GLN A 39 -1.57 -7.89 3.41
C GLN A 39 -3.03 -8.12 3.02
N LYS A 40 -3.45 -9.38 2.97
CA LYS A 40 -4.85 -9.75 2.82
C LYS A 40 -5.55 -9.59 4.17
N LYS A 41 -6.57 -8.75 4.24
CA LYS A 41 -7.33 -8.50 5.47
C LYS A 41 -8.82 -8.51 5.17
N LYS A 42 -9.58 -9.11 6.09
CA LYS A 42 -11.04 -9.03 6.12
C LYS A 42 -11.43 -7.82 6.97
N VAL A 43 -12.19 -6.90 6.39
CA VAL A 43 -12.67 -5.69 7.06
C VAL A 43 -14.19 -5.73 7.10
N PHE A 44 -14.76 -5.56 8.28
CA PHE A 44 -16.20 -5.46 8.46
C PHE A 44 -16.66 -4.02 8.26
N VAL A 45 -17.73 -3.83 7.48
CA VAL A 45 -18.35 -2.53 7.20
C VAL A 45 -19.71 -2.52 7.90
N PRO A 46 -19.83 -1.83 9.05
CA PRO A 46 -21.06 -1.82 9.84
C PRO A 46 -22.28 -1.33 9.07
N GLU A 47 -22.12 -0.33 8.22
CA GLU A 47 -23.20 0.35 7.49
C GLU A 47 -23.88 -0.56 6.45
N LEU A 48 -23.17 -1.58 5.97
CA LEU A 48 -23.66 -2.54 4.99
C LEU A 48 -23.87 -3.92 5.59
N ASN A 49 -23.55 -4.12 6.87
CA ASN A 49 -23.48 -5.42 7.56
C ASN A 49 -22.73 -6.49 6.73
N LYS A 50 -21.72 -6.07 5.97
CA LYS A 50 -20.95 -6.92 5.05
C LYS A 50 -19.48 -6.88 5.41
N SER A 51 -18.81 -8.01 5.23
CA SER A 51 -17.36 -8.10 5.31
C SER A 51 -16.74 -8.09 3.93
N VAL A 52 -15.71 -7.27 3.72
CA VAL A 52 -14.96 -7.21 2.45
C VAL A 52 -13.54 -7.70 2.68
N ASN A 53 -13.08 -8.61 1.82
CA ASN A 53 -11.69 -9.04 1.77
C ASN A 53 -10.91 -8.10 0.85
N ILE A 54 -9.94 -7.36 1.41
CA ILE A 54 -9.12 -6.41 0.68
C ILE A 54 -7.63 -6.74 0.81
N GLU A 55 -6.89 -6.51 -0.27
CA GLU A 55 -5.42 -6.49 -0.22
C GLU A 55 -4.95 -5.05 0.04
N VAL A 56 -4.46 -4.82 1.25
CA VAL A 56 -4.20 -3.49 1.78
C VAL A 56 -2.76 -3.35 2.27
N SER A 57 -2.18 -2.17 2.08
CA SER A 57 -0.87 -1.85 2.65
C SER A 57 -0.98 -1.43 4.11
N ALA A 58 0.12 -1.47 4.86
CA ALA A 58 0.15 -0.94 6.23
C ALA A 58 -0.31 0.53 6.32
N ARG A 59 0.03 1.35 5.31
CA ARG A 59 -0.44 2.74 5.21
C ARG A 59 -1.95 2.82 4.94
N GLY A 60 -2.47 1.90 4.12
CA GLY A 60 -3.91 1.76 3.89
C GLY A 60 -4.66 1.44 5.19
N MET A 61 -4.14 0.53 6.01
CA MET A 61 -4.72 0.21 7.33
C MET A 61 -4.75 1.43 8.27
N ARG A 62 -3.66 2.21 8.32
CA ARG A 62 -3.63 3.45 9.11
C ARG A 62 -4.65 4.48 8.62
N THR A 63 -4.89 4.54 7.31
CA THR A 63 -5.86 5.46 6.70
C THR A 63 -7.30 5.06 7.03
N MET A 64 -7.62 3.76 6.99
CA MET A 64 -8.93 3.23 7.43
C MET A 64 -9.21 3.57 8.89
N LYS A 65 -8.20 3.43 9.76
CA LYS A 65 -8.34 3.78 11.18
C LYS A 65 -8.56 5.27 11.41
N LYS A 66 -7.92 6.14 10.61
CA LYS A 66 -8.01 7.60 10.78
C LYS A 66 -9.34 8.17 10.26
N ASN A 67 -9.76 7.76 9.06
CA ASN A 67 -10.86 8.39 8.34
C ASN A 67 -12.17 7.59 8.40
N GLY A 68 -12.16 6.41 9.03
CA GLY A 68 -13.29 5.48 9.02
C GLY A 68 -13.28 4.54 7.82
N ILE A 69 -13.89 3.37 7.99
CA ILE A 69 -13.89 2.28 7.00
C ILE A 69 -14.80 2.63 5.82
N TYR A 70 -16.02 3.09 6.07
CA TYR A 70 -16.98 3.40 5.03
C TYR A 70 -16.49 4.48 4.06
N ALA A 71 -16.09 5.65 4.59
CA ALA A 71 -15.61 6.76 3.78
C ALA A 71 -14.36 6.42 2.95
N THR A 72 -13.47 5.58 3.49
CA THR A 72 -12.24 5.18 2.79
C THR A 72 -12.49 4.16 1.69
N LEU A 73 -13.40 3.22 1.90
CA LEU A 73 -13.78 2.22 0.90
C LEU A 73 -14.66 2.81 -0.20
N LEU A 74 -15.56 3.74 0.13
CA LEU A 74 -16.34 4.49 -0.85
C LEU A 74 -15.42 5.33 -1.75
N LYS A 75 -14.48 6.07 -1.16
CA LYS A 75 -13.49 6.85 -1.92
C LYS A 75 -12.58 5.97 -2.79
N ALA A 76 -12.30 4.75 -2.35
CA ALA A 76 -11.53 3.78 -3.12
C ALA A 76 -12.35 3.11 -4.24
N GLY A 77 -13.67 3.32 -4.31
CA GLY A 77 -14.56 2.66 -5.26
C GLY A 77 -14.74 1.16 -5.00
N LEU A 78 -14.46 0.70 -3.78
CA LEU A 78 -14.60 -0.71 -3.39
C LEU A 78 -16.02 -1.03 -2.90
N ILE A 79 -16.83 0.01 -2.66
CA ILE A 79 -18.20 -0.03 -2.18
C ILE A 79 -18.99 1.02 -2.96
N GLU A 80 -20.19 0.67 -3.39
CA GLU A 80 -21.16 1.62 -3.94
C GLU A 80 -22.04 2.18 -2.81
N ALA A 81 -22.27 3.49 -2.83
CA ALA A 81 -23.26 4.10 -1.94
C ALA A 81 -24.66 3.64 -2.39
N LYS A 82 -25.51 3.29 -1.43
CA LYS A 82 -26.93 3.03 -1.68
C LYS A 82 -27.67 4.35 -1.79
#